data_AF-A0A822EBC4-F1
#
_entry.id   AF-A0A822EBC4-F1
#
_cell.length_a   1.000
_cell.length_b   1.000
_cell.length_c   1.000
_cell.angle_alpha   90.00
_cell.angle_beta   90.00
_cell.angle_gamma   90.00
#
_symmetry.space_group_name_H-M   'P 1'
#
loop_
_entity.id
_entity.type
_entity.pdbx_description
1 polymer ?
#
loop_
_entity_poly.entity_id
_entity_poly.type
_entity_poly.pdbx_seq_one_letter_code
_entity_poly.pdbx_strand_id
1 'polypeptide(L)'
;MKYNAHINVKICATVKSIKYLFKYIYKGHDCANIKLQRPVQEGAAQGTLEWDEIKAHLDARYVSAPEAAWRLFEFPLHDKSHAIIRLAVHLPNQQPVYFAEGNERQALERAAMKDTTLTAWFKLNSKNPDAQRYLYHDIPQHFVFE
;
A
#
# COMPACT_ATOMS: atom_id res chain seq x y z
N MET A 1 24.10 -21.33 -25.61
CA MET A 1 22.79 -20.78 -25.21
C MET A 1 22.96 -20.12 -23.86
N LYS A 2 22.78 -18.79 -23.76
CA LYS A 2 23.19 -17.99 -22.59
C LYS A 2 22.14 -17.94 -21.47
N TYR A 3 20.89 -18.28 -21.78
CA TYR A 3 19.77 -18.36 -20.84
C TYR A 3 18.95 -19.60 -21.18
N ASN A 4 18.90 -20.58 -20.28
CA ASN A 4 18.16 -21.83 -20.47
C ASN A 4 16.66 -21.60 -20.22
N ALA A 5 16.02 -20.77 -21.06
CA ALA A 5 14.64 -20.35 -20.90
C ALA A 5 13.85 -20.57 -22.20
N HIS A 6 12.57 -20.94 -22.05
CA HIS A 6 11.65 -21.10 -23.16
C HIS A 6 10.92 -19.78 -23.44
N ILE A 7 11.31 -19.09 -24.52
CA ILE A 7 10.73 -17.79 -24.92
C ILE A 7 9.63 -18.02 -25.97
N ASN A 8 8.41 -17.55 -25.72
CA ASN A 8 7.31 -17.59 -26.68
C ASN A 8 7.03 -16.17 -27.22
N VAL A 9 7.20 -15.98 -28.52
CA VAL A 9 6.94 -14.69 -29.20
C VAL A 9 5.63 -14.78 -29.97
N LYS A 10 4.74 -13.81 -29.74
CA LYS A 10 3.45 -13.72 -30.45
C LYS A 10 3.24 -12.31 -30.99
N ILE A 11 2.75 -12.22 -32.23
CA ILE A 11 2.37 -10.96 -32.87
C ILE A 11 0.85 -10.77 -32.69
N CYS A 12 0.45 -9.68 -32.03
CA CYS A 12 -0.96 -9.35 -31.80
C CYS A 12 -1.40 -8.23 -32.76
N ALA A 13 -2.32 -8.54 -33.68
CA ALA A 13 -2.80 -7.57 -34.68
C ALA A 13 -4.21 -7.01 -34.41
N THR A 14 -4.91 -7.49 -33.37
CA THR A 14 -6.30 -7.05 -33.08
C THR A 14 -6.44 -6.42 -31.71
N VAL A 15 -7.36 -5.45 -31.57
CA VAL A 15 -7.69 -4.80 -30.29
C VAL A 15 -8.16 -5.81 -29.24
N LYS A 16 -8.86 -6.88 -29.65
CA LYS A 16 -9.27 -7.96 -28.74
C LYS A 16 -8.06 -8.71 -28.18
N SER A 17 -7.07 -9.03 -29.01
CA SER A 17 -5.82 -9.68 -28.58
C SER A 17 -5.02 -8.79 -27.63
N ILE A 18 -4.97 -7.47 -27.90
CA ILE A 18 -4.30 -6.49 -27.04
C ILE A 18 -5.02 -6.39 -25.68
N LYS A 19 -6.34 -6.22 -25.67
CA LYS A 19 -7.15 -6.21 -24.44
C LYS A 19 -6.97 -7.49 -23.63
N TYR A 20 -6.94 -8.64 -24.31
CA TYR A 20 -6.70 -9.92 -23.68
C TYR A 20 -5.30 -9.92 -23.03
N LEU A 21 -4.25 -9.56 -23.75
CA LEU A 21 -2.89 -9.48 -23.19
C LEU A 21 -2.82 -8.59 -21.94
N PHE A 22 -3.35 -7.37 -22.01
CA PHE A 22 -3.38 -6.44 -20.88
C PHE A 22 -4.18 -6.98 -19.71
N LYS A 23 -5.32 -7.64 -19.96
CA LYS A 23 -6.08 -8.32 -18.90
C LYS A 23 -5.20 -9.30 -18.12
N TYR A 24 -4.32 -10.05 -18.79
CA TYR A 24 -3.45 -11.04 -18.15
C TYR A 24 -2.19 -10.43 -17.50
N ILE A 25 -1.62 -9.37 -18.10
CA ILE A 25 -0.55 -8.58 -17.46
C ILE A 25 -1.03 -8.00 -16.12
N TYR A 26 -2.28 -7.55 -16.05
CA TYR A 26 -2.87 -6.96 -14.86
C TYR A 26 -3.69 -7.95 -13.99
N LYS A 27 -3.70 -9.27 -14.29
CA LYS A 27 -4.58 -10.24 -13.61
C LYS A 27 -4.01 -10.89 -12.35
N GLY A 28 -2.78 -10.61 -11.92
CA GLY A 28 -2.20 -11.36 -10.80
C GLY A 28 -0.91 -10.78 -10.24
N HIS A 29 -0.91 -10.72 -8.90
CA HIS A 29 0.08 -10.21 -7.95
C HIS A 29 1.15 -9.25 -8.48
N ASP A 30 0.93 -8.00 -8.08
CA ASP A 30 1.83 -6.87 -8.17
C ASP A 30 3.18 -7.07 -7.50
N CYS A 31 3.37 -8.04 -6.60
CA CYS A 31 4.53 -8.12 -5.72
C CYS A 31 5.38 -9.38 -5.94
N ALA A 32 6.68 -9.19 -6.16
CA ALA A 32 7.71 -10.22 -6.14
C ALA A 32 8.42 -10.17 -4.78
N ASN A 33 8.44 -11.30 -4.08
CA ASN A 33 9.22 -11.47 -2.85
C ASN A 33 10.61 -11.99 -3.22
N ILE A 34 11.65 -11.17 -3.02
CA ILE A 34 13.03 -11.49 -3.37
C ILE A 34 13.78 -11.80 -2.09
N LYS A 35 14.28 -13.04 -1.96
CA LYS A 35 15.16 -13.44 -0.86
C LYS A 35 16.60 -13.04 -1.19
N LEU A 36 17.19 -12.15 -0.38
CA LEU A 36 18.58 -11.73 -0.55
C LEU A 36 19.50 -12.72 0.18
N GLN A 37 20.25 -13.52 -0.58
CA GLN A 37 21.26 -14.41 -0.02
C GLN A 37 22.62 -13.70 -0.05
N ARG A 38 23.20 -13.42 1.13
CA ARG A 38 24.60 -12.95 1.20
C ARG A 38 25.52 -14.13 0.87
N PRO A 39 26.59 -13.93 0.08
CA PRO A 39 27.58 -14.97 -0.12
C PRO A 39 28.21 -15.32 1.23
N VAL A 40 28.25 -16.61 1.55
CA VAL A 40 29.01 -17.12 2.69
C VAL A 40 30.47 -16.77 2.40
N GLN A 41 31.10 -15.98 3.27
CA GLN A 41 32.54 -15.75 3.16
C GLN A 41 33.24 -17.08 3.42
N GLU A 42 33.93 -17.62 2.41
CA GLU A 42 34.83 -18.76 2.56
C GLU A 42 35.91 -18.38 3.57
N GLY A 43 35.78 -18.86 4.81
CA GLY A 43 36.76 -18.65 5.88
C GLY A 43 36.20 -18.20 7.24
N ALA A 44 34.90 -17.91 7.36
CA ALA A 44 34.32 -17.60 8.68
C ALA A 44 34.14 -18.89 9.51
N ALA A 45 34.86 -18.97 10.63
CA ALA A 45 34.79 -20.07 11.59
C ALA A 45 33.35 -20.38 12.02
N GLN A 46 33.08 -21.66 12.31
CA GLN A 46 31.83 -22.15 12.90
C GLN A 46 31.49 -21.40 14.19
N GLY A 47 30.72 -20.32 14.06
CA GLY A 47 30.34 -19.47 15.17
C GLY A 47 29.38 -18.38 14.72
N THR A 48 28.09 -18.71 14.77
CA THR A 48 26.94 -17.80 14.76
C THR A 48 26.74 -16.97 13.48
N LEU A 49 26.14 -17.61 12.46
CA LEU A 49 25.40 -16.89 11.43
C LEU A 49 24.19 -16.20 12.09
N GLU A 50 24.30 -14.91 12.43
CA GLU A 50 23.13 -14.08 12.70
C GLU A 50 22.34 -13.91 11.38
N TRP A 51 21.45 -14.86 11.12
CA TRP A 51 20.56 -14.84 9.97
C TRP A 51 19.20 -14.31 10.38
N ASP A 52 18.95 -13.03 10.12
CA ASP A 52 17.65 -12.39 10.36
C ASP A 52 16.75 -12.60 9.13
N GLU A 53 15.90 -13.64 9.17
CA GLU A 53 14.95 -13.97 8.10
C GLU A 53 13.98 -12.82 7.77
N ILE A 54 13.68 -11.98 8.76
CA ILE A 54 12.76 -10.84 8.64
C ILE A 54 13.45 -9.68 7.89
N LYS A 55 14.77 -9.56 7.95
CA LYS A 55 15.50 -8.52 7.19
C LYS A 55 15.95 -8.97 5.79
N ALA A 56 15.86 -10.26 5.47
CA ALA A 56 16.39 -10.84 4.24
C ALA A 56 15.34 -11.01 3.12
N HIS A 57 14.21 -10.30 3.18
CA HIS A 57 13.19 -10.29 2.13
C HIS A 57 12.96 -8.87 1.60
N LEU A 58 12.90 -8.74 0.28
CA LEU A 58 12.46 -7.52 -0.39
C LEU A 58 11.09 -7.80 -1.01
N ASP A 59 10.08 -7.07 -0.57
CA ASP A 59 8.78 -7.04 -1.23
C ASP A 59 8.82 -5.95 -2.31
N ALA A 60 8.83 -6.35 -3.58
CA ALA A 60 9.00 -5.44 -4.71
C ALA A 60 7.80 -5.48 -5.65
N ARG A 61 7.28 -4.31 -6.04
CA ARG A 61 6.20 -4.27 -7.03
C ARG A 61 6.74 -4.39 -8.46
N TYR A 62 6.17 -5.28 -9.29
CA TYR A 62 6.46 -5.30 -10.72
C TYR A 62 5.89 -4.05 -11.40
N VAL A 63 6.74 -3.31 -12.10
CA VAL A 63 6.36 -2.19 -12.95
C VAL A 63 6.65 -2.59 -14.39
N SER A 64 5.63 -2.59 -15.24
CA SER A 64 5.80 -2.96 -16.65
C SER A 64 6.70 -1.96 -17.38
N ALA A 65 7.43 -2.40 -18.41
CA ALA A 65 8.29 -1.52 -19.22
C ALA A 65 7.59 -0.22 -19.72
N PRO A 66 6.35 -0.27 -20.27
CA PRO A 66 5.67 0.95 -20.68
C PRO A 66 5.30 1.85 -19.49
N GLU A 67 4.90 1.30 -18.34
CA GLU A 67 4.61 2.08 -17.14
C GLU A 67 5.87 2.75 -16.56
N ALA A 68 6.99 2.03 -16.55
CA ALA A 68 8.28 2.56 -16.11
C ALA A 68 8.73 3.73 -17.00
N ALA A 69 8.59 3.61 -18.33
CA ALA A 69 8.85 4.71 -19.24
C ALA A 69 7.93 5.91 -18.96
N TRP A 70 6.62 5.67 -18.75
CA TRP A 70 5.66 6.72 -18.43
C TRP A 70 6.01 7.48 -17.15
N ARG A 71 6.44 6.76 -16.11
CA ARG A 71 6.89 7.35 -14.84
C ARG A 71 8.22 8.10 -15.00
N LEU A 72 9.16 7.56 -15.77
CA LEU A 72 10.47 8.20 -16.01
C LEU A 72 10.34 9.53 -16.76
N PHE A 73 9.38 9.62 -17.68
CA PHE A 73 9.07 10.85 -18.40
C PHE A 73 8.08 11.77 -17.68
N GLU A 74 7.71 11.44 -16.44
CA GLU A 74 6.76 12.22 -15.60
C GLU A 74 5.41 12.49 -16.28
N PHE A 75 4.98 11.62 -17.19
CA PHE A 75 3.69 11.78 -17.82
C PHE A 75 2.57 11.52 -16.80
N PRO A 76 1.43 12.22 -16.88
CA PRO A 76 0.28 11.93 -16.01
C PRO A 76 -0.17 10.49 -16.21
N LEU A 77 -0.01 9.64 -15.19
CA LEU A 77 -0.44 8.22 -15.24
C LEU A 77 -1.95 8.08 -15.04
N HIS A 78 -2.53 8.94 -14.20
CA HIS A 78 -3.93 8.86 -13.81
C HIS A 78 -4.40 10.26 -13.46
N ASP A 79 -5.61 10.59 -13.92
CA ASP A 79 -6.33 11.77 -13.45
C ASP A 79 -7.37 11.30 -12.43
N LYS A 80 -7.44 11.98 -11.28
CA LYS A 80 -8.43 11.69 -10.23
C LYS A 80 -9.36 12.87 -10.17
N SER A 81 -10.60 12.66 -10.59
CA SER A 81 -11.64 13.67 -10.49
C SER A 81 -12.02 14.01 -9.05
N HIS A 82 -11.77 13.11 -8.10
CA HIS A 82 -12.17 13.27 -6.69
C HIS A 82 -11.10 12.72 -5.75
N ALA A 83 -10.97 13.34 -4.58
CA ALA A 83 -10.14 12.83 -3.49
C ALA A 83 -10.77 11.57 -2.88
N ILE A 84 -9.98 10.51 -2.73
CA ILE A 84 -10.41 9.30 -2.04
C ILE A 84 -9.88 9.39 -0.61
N ILE A 85 -10.79 9.46 0.37
CA ILE A 85 -10.45 9.52 1.79
C ILE A 85 -10.86 8.21 2.45
N ARG A 86 -9.96 7.60 3.23
CA ARG A 86 -10.27 6.39 4.00
C ARG A 86 -10.81 6.78 5.37
N LEU A 87 -12.10 6.55 5.58
CA LEU A 87 -12.75 6.76 6.87
C LEU A 87 -12.45 5.60 7.83
N ALA A 88 -12.19 5.91 9.09
CA ALA A 88 -11.91 4.93 10.12
C ALA A 88 -13.23 4.25 10.55
N VAL A 89 -13.19 2.93 10.76
CA VAL A 89 -14.31 2.17 11.32
C VAL A 89 -13.71 1.21 12.35
N HIS A 90 -14.15 1.32 13.61
CA HIS A 90 -13.69 0.49 14.70
C HIS A 90 -14.73 0.47 15.83
N LEU A 91 -14.59 -0.50 16.73
CA LEU A 91 -15.38 -0.57 17.96
C LEU A 91 -14.92 0.47 18.99
N PRO A 92 -15.72 0.74 20.05
CA PRO A 92 -15.32 1.62 21.14
C PRO A 92 -13.97 1.19 21.73
N ASN A 93 -13.02 2.14 21.82
CA ASN A 93 -11.66 1.94 22.32
C ASN A 93 -10.81 0.91 21.55
N GLN A 94 -11.19 0.54 20.33
CA GLN A 94 -10.43 -0.34 19.45
C GLN A 94 -9.87 0.39 18.23
N GLN A 95 -9.53 1.67 18.37
CA GLN A 95 -8.86 2.42 17.31
C GLN A 95 -7.47 1.83 17.02
N PRO A 96 -7.06 1.73 15.74
CA PRO A 96 -5.72 1.29 15.39
C PRO A 96 -4.70 2.35 15.83
N VAL A 97 -3.71 1.93 16.61
CA VAL A 97 -2.58 2.77 17.05
C VAL A 97 -1.29 2.17 16.48
N TYR A 98 -0.59 2.96 15.67
CA TYR A 98 0.70 2.58 15.11
C TYR A 98 1.83 3.17 15.97
N PHE A 99 2.81 2.34 16.31
CA PHE A 99 3.96 2.73 17.11
C PHE A 99 5.22 2.04 16.61
N ALA A 100 6.37 2.66 16.88
CA ALA A 100 7.67 2.00 16.78
C ALA A 100 7.99 1.34 18.12
N GLU A 101 8.69 0.21 18.08
CA GLU A 101 9.14 -0.50 19.27
C GLU A 101 9.90 0.43 20.23
N GLY A 102 9.53 0.41 21.51
CA GLY A 102 10.06 1.29 22.55
C GLY A 102 9.36 2.66 22.67
N ASN A 103 8.38 2.97 21.81
CA ASN A 103 7.59 4.21 21.85
C ASN A 103 6.09 3.95 22.10
N GLU A 104 5.74 2.81 22.69
CA GLU A 104 4.35 2.36 22.92
C GLU A 104 3.57 3.40 23.74
N ARG A 105 4.16 3.86 24.84
CA ARG A 105 3.51 4.78 25.77
C ARG A 105 3.23 6.12 25.12
N GLN A 106 4.20 6.68 24.40
CA GLN A 106 4.03 7.95 23.70
C GLN A 106 2.99 7.84 22.58
N ALA A 107 2.94 6.71 21.87
CA ALA A 107 1.94 6.47 20.85
C ALA A 107 0.52 6.39 21.43
N LEU A 108 0.37 5.78 22.61
CA LEU A 108 -0.90 5.74 23.34
C LEU A 108 -1.35 7.14 23.78
N GLU A 109 -0.43 7.95 24.33
CA GLU A 109 -0.72 9.34 24.71
C GLU A 109 -1.15 10.17 23.50
N ARG A 110 -0.48 10.04 22.34
CA ARG A 110 -0.89 10.70 21.09
C ARG A 110 -2.26 10.23 20.60
N ALA A 111 -2.52 8.93 20.65
CA ALA A 111 -3.80 8.35 20.22
C ALA A 111 -4.96 8.77 21.14
N ALA A 112 -4.68 9.07 22.41
CA ALA A 112 -5.69 9.59 23.34
C ALA A 112 -6.01 11.07 23.08
N MET A 113 -5.04 11.86 22.62
CA MET A 113 -5.24 13.27 22.29
C MET A 113 -5.90 13.49 20.93
N LYS A 114 -5.65 12.60 19.95
CA LYS A 114 -6.11 12.78 18.57
C LYS A 114 -7.39 11.99 18.30
N ASP A 115 -8.35 12.66 17.67
CA ASP A 115 -9.56 11.99 17.19
C ASP A 115 -9.31 11.20 15.91
N THR A 116 -9.97 10.04 15.79
CA THR A 116 -10.14 9.38 14.49
C THR A 116 -11.26 10.09 13.73
N THR A 117 -11.34 9.87 12.41
CA THR A 117 -12.47 10.38 11.61
C THR A 117 -13.83 9.94 12.16
N LEU A 118 -13.89 8.76 12.79
CA LEU A 118 -15.10 8.24 13.40
C LEU A 118 -15.45 8.95 14.72
N THR A 119 -14.46 9.13 15.62
CA THR A 119 -14.71 9.82 16.90
C THR A 119 -14.99 11.30 16.70
N ALA A 120 -14.30 11.93 15.72
CA ALA A 120 -14.59 13.28 15.28
C ALA A 120 -16.03 13.40 14.75
N TRP A 121 -16.51 12.43 13.96
CA TRP A 121 -17.89 12.41 13.48
C TRP A 121 -18.90 12.32 14.64
N PHE A 122 -18.68 11.45 15.62
CA PHE A 122 -19.56 11.38 16.80
C PHE A 122 -19.58 12.70 17.60
N LYS A 123 -18.41 13.32 17.80
CA LYS A 123 -18.28 14.63 18.46
C LYS A 123 -18.94 15.77 17.67
N LEU A 124 -18.89 15.71 16.34
CA LEU A 124 -19.56 16.68 15.47
C LEU A 124 -21.08 16.53 15.57
N ASN A 125 -21.60 15.31 15.52
CA ASN A 125 -23.03 15.03 15.63
C ASN A 125 -23.62 15.44 16.98
N SER A 126 -22.85 15.38 18.07
CA SER A 126 -23.34 15.82 19.37
C SER A 126 -23.42 17.35 19.51
N LYS A 127 -22.68 18.11 18.70
CA LYS A 127 -22.59 19.57 18.78
C LYS A 127 -23.38 20.29 17.70
N ASN A 128 -23.43 19.74 16.49
CA ASN A 128 -24.02 20.38 15.32
C ASN A 128 -25.24 19.59 14.81
N PRO A 129 -26.46 20.12 14.95
CA PRO A 129 -27.67 19.49 14.43
C PRO A 129 -27.67 19.30 12.92
N ASP A 130 -26.97 20.15 12.15
CA ASP A 130 -26.91 20.01 10.70
C ASP A 130 -26.08 18.79 10.28
N ALA A 131 -25.05 18.44 11.05
CA ALA A 131 -24.24 17.25 10.80
C ALA A 131 -25.04 15.94 10.95
N GLN A 132 -26.11 15.94 11.76
CA GLN A 132 -26.98 14.78 11.97
C GLN A 132 -27.80 14.40 10.74
N ARG A 133 -27.83 15.26 9.72
CA ARG A 133 -28.50 15.01 8.44
C ARG A 133 -27.68 14.17 7.48
N TYR A 134 -26.38 14.03 7.73
CA TYR A 134 -25.44 13.38 6.81
C TYR A 134 -24.96 12.04 7.38
N LEU A 135 -24.86 11.03 6.52
CA LEU A 135 -24.24 9.76 6.89
C LEU A 135 -22.73 9.95 7.02
N TYR A 136 -22.08 9.05 7.76
CA TYR A 136 -20.64 9.16 8.03
C TYR A 136 -19.78 9.30 6.75
N HIS A 137 -20.16 8.65 5.65
CA HIS A 137 -19.44 8.74 4.37
C HIS A 137 -19.69 10.03 3.58
N ASP A 138 -20.75 10.77 3.89
CA ASP A 138 -21.10 12.03 3.24
C ASP A 138 -20.48 13.24 3.94
N ILE A 139 -20.15 13.10 5.22
CA ILE A 139 -19.58 14.16 6.06
C ILE A 139 -18.34 14.82 5.45
N PRO A 140 -17.38 14.12 4.80
CA PRO A 140 -16.23 14.75 4.18
C PRO A 140 -16.57 15.71 3.02
N GLN A 141 -17.79 15.63 2.48
CA GLN A 141 -18.28 16.53 1.43
C GLN A 141 -18.77 17.87 1.99
N HIS A 142 -19.09 17.91 3.30
CA HIS A 142 -19.72 19.07 3.96
C HIS A 142 -18.86 19.65 5.09
N PHE A 143 -18.00 18.83 5.71
CA PHE A 143 -17.17 19.18 6.85
C PHE A 143 -15.73 18.69 6.66
N VAL A 144 -14.80 19.39 7.28
CA VAL A 144 -13.37 19.04 7.27
C VAL A 144 -12.99 18.46 8.64
N PHE A 145 -12.18 17.39 8.64
CA PHE A 145 -11.61 16.84 9.87
C PHE A 145 -10.34 17.62 10.25
N GLU A 146 -10.19 17.98 11.52
CA GLU A 146 -8.98 18.58 12.10
C GLU A 146 -7.99 17.52 12.64
#